data_AF-A0A9R1VJ91-F1
#
_entry.id   AF-A0A9R1VJ91-F1
#
_cell.length_a   1.000
_cell.length_b   1.000
_cell.length_c   1.000
_cell.angle_alpha   90.00
_cell.angle_beta   90.00
_cell.angle_gamma   90.00
#
_symmetry.space_group_name_H-M   'P 1'
#
loop_
_entity.id
_entity.type
_entity.pdbx_description
1 polymer ?
#
loop_
_entity_poly.entity_id
_entity_poly.type
_entity_poly.pdbx_seq_one_letter_code
_entity_poly.pdbx_strand_id
1 'polypeptide(L)'
;MKYVDFGPCTFCFFNSWMDRKAFANIVAKFWLHFQGYGTFDYILAAKFKHLKNKLKEWRASDFPKEEEDLKKIKSKVDWSDSIAKTIILSKVEQAERRDVSIINRYLGYDGPSIEMKT
;
A
#
# COMPACT_ATOMS: atom_id res chain seq x y z
N MET A 1 -1.10 -17.54 33.30
CA MET A 1 -0.47 -18.14 32.11
C MET A 1 1.01 -17.79 32.13
N LYS A 2 1.90 -18.79 32.25
CA LYS A 2 3.35 -18.55 32.19
C LYS A 2 3.74 -18.37 30.72
N TYR A 3 4.43 -17.29 30.41
CA TYR A 3 4.98 -17.01 29.08
C TYR A 3 6.17 -17.97 28.87
N VAL A 4 6.01 -18.95 27.98
CA VAL A 4 7.09 -19.86 27.60
C VAL A 4 7.94 -19.09 26.60
N ASP A 5 9.15 -18.72 27.01
CA ASP A 5 10.11 -18.04 26.16
C ASP A 5 10.76 -19.06 25.22
N PHE A 6 10.40 -19.00 23.94
CA PHE A 6 10.96 -19.86 22.89
C PHE A 6 12.30 -19.35 22.34
N GLY A 7 12.86 -18.29 22.93
CA GLY A 7 14.07 -17.63 22.44
C GLY A 7 13.83 -16.84 21.14
N PRO A 8 14.90 -16.29 20.54
CA PRO A 8 14.80 -15.55 19.29
C PRO A 8 14.20 -16.43 18.19
N CYS A 9 13.17 -15.94 17.50
CA CYS A 9 12.57 -16.66 16.38
C CYS A 9 13.66 -16.99 15.34
N THR A 10 13.99 -18.28 15.21
CA THR A 10 15.10 -18.74 14.37
C THR A 10 14.81 -18.60 12.87
N PHE A 11 13.56 -18.37 12.50
CA PHE A 11 13.12 -18.20 11.12
C PHE A 11 11.96 -17.21 11.00
N CYS A 12 12.31 -15.94 10.80
CA CYS A 12 11.35 -14.92 10.39
C CYS A 12 11.26 -14.91 8.87
N PHE A 13 10.32 -15.68 8.30
CA PHE A 13 10.04 -15.63 6.87
C PHE A 13 8.87 -14.69 6.59
N PHE A 14 9.14 -13.62 5.84
CA PHE A 14 8.10 -12.71 5.39
C PHE A 14 7.26 -13.37 4.29
N ASN A 15 6.01 -13.69 4.61
CA ASN A 15 5.11 -14.47 3.77
C ASN A 15 3.91 -13.68 3.24
N SER A 16 4.13 -12.51 2.65
CA SER A 16 3.04 -11.71 2.04
C SER A 16 2.39 -12.33 0.80
N TRP A 17 2.92 -13.46 0.32
CA TRP A 17 2.61 -14.06 -0.97
C TRP A 17 1.78 -15.35 -0.84
N MET A 18 1.90 -16.13 0.24
CA MET A 18 0.99 -17.27 0.47
C MET A 18 -0.42 -16.83 0.86
N ASP A 19 -0.59 -15.65 1.47
CA ASP A 19 -1.91 -15.10 1.83
C ASP A 19 -2.70 -14.58 0.61
N ARG A 20 -2.10 -14.57 -0.58
CA ARG A 20 -2.81 -14.18 -1.80
C ARG A 20 -3.78 -15.29 -2.20
N LYS A 21 -5.05 -14.92 -2.42
CA LYS A 21 -6.12 -15.83 -2.87
C LYS A 21 -5.75 -16.64 -4.12
N ALA A 22 -4.86 -16.10 -4.97
CA ALA A 22 -4.39 -16.76 -6.18
C ALA A 22 -3.32 -17.85 -5.93
N PHE A 23 -2.56 -17.77 -4.83
CA PHE A 23 -1.40 -18.64 -4.58
C PHE A 23 -1.78 -20.12 -4.55
N ALA A 24 -2.79 -20.49 -3.76
CA ALA A 24 -3.23 -21.88 -3.64
C ALA A 24 -3.69 -22.46 -5.00
N ASN A 25 -4.42 -21.67 -5.78
CA ASN A 25 -4.89 -22.09 -7.10
C ASN A 25 -3.74 -22.28 -8.10
N ILE A 26 -2.74 -21.40 -8.04
CA ILE A 26 -1.54 -21.45 -8.89
C ILE A 26 -0.70 -22.69 -8.55
N VAL A 27 -0.48 -22.96 -7.26
CA VAL A 27 0.22 -24.16 -6.80
C VAL A 27 -0.51 -25.40 -7.26
N ALA A 28 -1.84 -25.49 -7.04
CA ALA A 28 -2.65 -26.62 -7.46
C ALA A 28 -2.57 -26.85 -8.97
N LYS A 29 -2.69 -25.78 -9.77
CA LYS A 29 -2.56 -25.81 -11.23
C LYS A 29 -1.22 -26.43 -11.64
N PHE A 30 -0.09 -25.89 -11.19
CA PHE A 30 1.22 -26.40 -11.60
C PHE A 30 1.52 -27.79 -11.04
N TRP A 31 0.96 -28.12 -9.87
CA TRP A 31 1.12 -29.44 -9.26
C TRP A 31 0.39 -30.55 -10.04
N LEU A 32 -0.81 -30.25 -10.55
CA LEU A 32 -1.63 -31.19 -11.31
C LEU A 32 -1.17 -31.35 -12.77
N HIS A 33 -0.63 -30.27 -13.37
CA HIS A 33 -0.14 -30.31 -14.75
C HIS A 33 1.26 -30.94 -14.93
N PHE A 34 1.91 -31.36 -13.85
CA PHE A 34 3.21 -32.00 -13.93
C PHE A 34 3.08 -33.44 -14.45
N GLN A 35 3.71 -33.72 -15.59
CA GLN A 35 3.95 -35.07 -16.09
C GLN A 35 5.45 -35.34 -16.09
N GLY A 36 5.87 -36.41 -15.42
CA GLY A 36 7.27 -36.82 -15.31
C GLY A 36 7.40 -38.32 -15.47
N TYR A 37 8.55 -38.73 -16.02
CA TYR A 37 8.90 -40.13 -16.25
C TYR A 37 10.15 -40.48 -15.45
N GLY A 38 10.24 -41.70 -14.91
CA GLY A 38 11.41 -42.18 -14.16
C GLY A 38 11.04 -42.89 -12.85
N THR A 39 12.00 -42.98 -11.94
CA THR A 39 11.78 -43.51 -10.59
C THR A 39 11.00 -42.53 -9.73
N PHE A 40 10.28 -43.03 -8.72
CA PHE A 40 9.43 -42.21 -7.86
C PHE A 40 10.17 -41.02 -7.22
N ASP A 41 11.39 -41.25 -6.73
CA ASP A 41 12.21 -40.21 -6.10
C ASP A 41 12.61 -39.12 -7.10
N TYR A 42 12.96 -39.52 -8.32
CA TYR A 42 13.28 -38.59 -9.39
C TYR A 42 12.06 -37.78 -9.83
N ILE A 43 10.91 -38.44 -9.98
CA ILE A 43 9.64 -37.79 -10.33
C ILE A 43 9.27 -36.75 -9.27
N LEU A 44 9.41 -37.08 -7.99
CA LEU A 44 9.10 -36.15 -6.89
C LEU A 44 10.05 -34.94 -6.91
N ALA A 45 11.36 -35.16 -7.05
CA ALA A 45 12.35 -34.09 -7.13
C ALA A 45 12.10 -33.19 -8.36
N ALA A 46 11.79 -33.78 -9.51
CA ALA A 46 11.45 -33.05 -10.73
C ALA A 46 10.14 -32.25 -10.57
N LYS A 47 9.14 -32.79 -9.87
CA LYS A 47 7.88 -32.11 -9.57
C LYS A 47 8.09 -30.89 -8.69
N PHE A 48 8.88 -31.00 -7.62
CA PHE A 48 9.23 -29.85 -6.78
C PHE A 48 10.06 -28.82 -7.54
N LYS A 49 11.00 -29.25 -8.40
CA LYS A 49 11.78 -28.35 -9.25
C LYS A 49 10.89 -27.59 -10.24
N HIS A 50 9.94 -28.29 -10.85
CA HIS A 50 8.95 -27.69 -11.75
C HIS A 50 8.10 -26.64 -11.01
N LEU A 51 7.52 -27.02 -9.87
CA LEU A 51 6.72 -26.11 -9.05
C LEU A 51 7.51 -24.86 -8.63
N LYS A 52 8.75 -25.05 -8.16
CA LYS A 52 9.65 -23.97 -7.76
C LYS A 52 9.92 -23.00 -8.91
N ASN A 53 10.19 -23.50 -10.11
CA ASN A 53 10.45 -22.66 -11.28
C ASN A 53 9.20 -21.87 -11.69
N LYS A 54 8.03 -22.53 -11.71
CA LYS A 54 6.77 -21.85 -12.04
C LYS A 54 6.35 -20.81 -11.01
N LEU A 55 6.60 -21.06 -9.73
CA LEU A 55 6.40 -20.07 -8.67
C LEU A 55 7.35 -18.87 -8.81
N LYS A 56 8.60 -19.08 -9.26
CA LYS A 56 9.52 -17.98 -9.56
C LYS A 56 9.03 -17.12 -10.73
N GLU A 57 8.60 -17.75 -11.82
CA GLU A 57 8.01 -17.06 -12.98
C GLU A 57 6.76 -16.27 -12.58
N TRP A 58 5.85 -16.89 -11.82
CA TRP A 58 4.66 -16.22 -11.33
C TRP A 58 5.02 -15.02 -10.44
N ARG A 59 5.95 -15.19 -9.48
CA ARG A 59 6.40 -14.10 -8.64
C ARG A 59 6.96 -12.94 -9.46
N ALA A 60 7.78 -13.22 -10.48
CA ALA A 60 8.33 -12.18 -11.34
C ALA A 60 7.25 -11.41 -12.12
N SER A 61 6.14 -12.05 -12.45
CA SER A 61 5.00 -11.41 -13.10
C SER A 61 4.03 -10.69 -12.14
N ASP A 62 3.90 -11.16 -10.89
CA ASP A 62 2.96 -10.61 -9.90
C ASP A 62 3.58 -9.43 -9.13
N PHE A 63 4.90 -9.45 -8.92
CA PHE A 63 5.63 -8.41 -8.19
C PHE A 63 5.51 -7.00 -8.81
N PRO A 64 5.58 -6.80 -10.14
CA PRO A 64 5.38 -5.49 -10.75
C PRO A 64 3.97 -4.94 -10.53
N LYS A 65 2.95 -5.80 -10.46
CA LYS A 65 1.56 -5.40 -10.19
C LYS A 65 1.42 -4.91 -8.75
N GLU A 66 2.09 -5.58 -7.81
CA GLU A 66 2.13 -5.15 -6.41
C GLU A 66 2.79 -3.77 -6.25
N GLU A 67 3.92 -3.53 -6.94
CA GLU A 67 4.57 -2.23 -6.90
C GLU A 67 3.69 -1.13 -7.51
N GLU A 68 2.97 -1.42 -8.59
CA GLU A 68 2.04 -0.49 -9.22
C GLU A 68 0.85 -0.17 -8.30
N ASP A 69 0.25 -1.18 -7.68
CA ASP A 69 -0.87 -1.00 -6.75
C ASP A 69 -0.46 -0.22 -5.50
N LEU A 70 0.72 -0.52 -4.95
CA LEU A 70 1.30 0.25 -3.83
C LEU A 70 1.57 1.70 -4.22
N LYS A 71 2.12 1.95 -5.42
CA LYS A 71 2.31 3.31 -5.94
C LYS A 71 0.98 4.04 -6.08
N LYS A 72 -0.05 3.41 -6.65
CA LYS A 72 -1.40 4.00 -6.78
C LYS A 72 -2.01 4.35 -5.43
N ILE A 73 -1.92 3.44 -4.46
CA ILE A 73 -2.44 3.66 -3.10
C ILE A 73 -1.68 4.83 -2.46
N LYS A 74 -0.35 4.84 -2.54
CA LYS A 74 0.48 5.93 -2.02
C LYS A 74 0.12 7.28 -2.64
N SER A 75 -0.01 7.35 -3.97
CA SER A 75 -0.42 8.58 -4.65
C SER A 75 -1.81 9.06 -4.24
N LYS A 76 -2.77 8.15 -3.99
CA LYS A 76 -4.10 8.51 -3.49
C LYS A 76 -4.04 9.08 -2.06
N VAL A 77 -3.19 8.53 -1.22
CA VAL A 77 -2.96 9.02 0.14
C VAL A 77 -2.31 10.40 0.09
N ASP A 78 -1.25 10.58 -0.70
CA ASP A 78 -0.54 11.85 -0.85
C ASP A 78 -1.47 12.95 -1.40
N TRP A 79 -2.31 12.62 -2.38
CA TRP A 79 -3.36 13.50 -2.88
C TRP A 79 -4.35 13.92 -1.77
N SER A 80 -4.83 12.95 -0.99
CA SER A 80 -5.79 13.21 0.08
C SER A 80 -5.18 14.10 1.18
N ASP A 81 -3.90 13.88 1.50
CA ASP A 81 -3.16 14.69 2.47
C ASP A 81 -2.95 16.13 1.96
N SER A 82 -2.67 16.31 0.67
CA SER A 82 -2.55 17.63 0.04
C SER A 82 -3.87 18.42 0.08
N ILE A 83 -5.00 17.76 -0.23
CA ILE A 83 -6.32 18.38 -0.10
C ILE A 83 -6.59 18.76 1.36
N ALA A 84 -6.32 17.85 2.30
CA ALA A 84 -6.57 18.10 3.72
C ALA A 84 -5.79 19.33 4.21
N LYS A 85 -4.51 19.45 3.84
CA LYS A 85 -3.67 20.63 4.14
C LYS A 85 -4.26 21.91 3.54
N THR A 86 -4.68 21.88 2.28
CA THR A 86 -5.28 23.05 1.61
C THR A 86 -6.59 23.49 2.29
N ILE A 87 -7.44 22.53 2.68
CA ILE A 87 -8.69 22.82 3.40
C ILE A 87 -8.41 23.43 4.77
N ILE A 88 -7.41 22.92 5.50
CA ILE A 88 -7.02 23.47 6.81
C ILE A 88 -6.52 24.91 6.64
N LEU A 89 -5.61 25.16 5.71
CA LEU A 89 -5.09 26.49 5.41
C LEU A 89 -6.22 27.47 5.07
N SER A 90 -7.16 27.07 4.21
CA SER A 90 -8.32 27.92 3.84
C SER A 90 -9.23 28.25 5.04
N LYS A 91 -9.47 27.29 5.94
CA LYS A 91 -10.28 27.54 7.15
C LYS A 91 -9.60 28.51 8.11
N VAL A 92 -8.27 28.43 8.23
CA VAL A 92 -7.48 29.37 9.04
C VAL A 92 -7.54 30.77 8.42
N GLU A 93 -7.30 30.90 7.12
CA GLU A 93 -7.42 32.18 6.40
C GLU A 93 -8.82 32.80 6.54
N GLN A 94 -9.89 31.99 6.51
CA GLN A 94 -11.26 32.45 6.75
C GLN A 94 -11.52 32.85 8.21
N ALA A 95 -10.85 32.21 9.18
CA ALA A 95 -10.91 32.61 10.58
C ALA A 95 -10.21 33.96 10.78
N GLU A 96 -9.01 34.13 10.24
CA GLU A 96 -8.26 35.40 10.31
C GLU A 96 -9.03 36.56 9.69
N ARG A 97 -9.68 36.35 8.52
CA ARG A 97 -10.54 37.38 7.89
C ARG A 97 -11.74 37.74 8.76
N ARG A 98 -12.35 36.76 9.42
CA ARG A 98 -13.45 37.00 10.37
C ARG A 98 -12.95 37.81 11.56
N ASP A 99 -11.83 37.42 12.16
CA ASP A 99 -11.24 38.12 13.31
C ASP A 99 -10.85 39.57 12.95
N VAL A 100 -10.21 39.78 11.79
CA VAL A 100 -9.88 41.12 11.28
C VAL A 100 -11.14 41.94 11.01
N SER A 101 -12.18 41.36 10.41
CA SER A 101 -13.45 42.06 10.18
C SER A 101 -14.17 42.46 11.48
N ILE A 102 -14.10 41.60 12.50
CA ILE A 102 -14.66 41.85 13.82
C ILE A 102 -13.88 42.99 14.49
N ILE A 103 -12.55 42.94 14.44
CA ILE A 103 -11.67 43.99 14.99
C ILE A 103 -11.92 45.34 14.29
N ASN A 104 -11.99 45.38 12.96
CA ASN A 104 -12.25 46.61 12.22
C ASN A 104 -13.63 47.20 12.56
N ARG A 105 -14.64 46.35 12.78
CA ARG A 105 -15.96 46.77 13.24
C ARG A 105 -15.94 47.37 14.64
N TYR A 106 -15.14 46.82 15.56
CA TYR A 106 -14.98 47.38 16.91
C TYR A 106 -14.19 48.69 16.92
N LEU A 107 -13.22 48.84 16.02
CA LEU A 107 -12.39 50.04 15.92
C LEU A 107 -13.03 51.18 15.11
N GLY A 108 -14.21 50.97 14.51
CA GLY A 108 -14.92 51.98 13.72
C GLY A 108 -14.15 52.45 12.48
N TYR A 109 -13.28 51.58 11.92
CA TYR A 109 -12.38 51.95 10.82
C TYR A 109 -13.01 51.62 9.46
N ASP A 110 -13.56 52.64 8.79
CA ASP A 110 -14.04 52.57 7.40
C ASP A 110 -12.88 52.83 6.41
N GLY A 111 -11.96 51.86 6.32
CA GLY A 111 -10.82 51.92 5.38
C GLY A 111 -11.22 51.64 3.92
N PRO A 112 -10.43 52.10 2.92
CA PRO A 112 -10.84 52.10 1.52
C PRO A 112 -10.87 50.71 0.91
N SER A 113 -11.86 50.47 0.05
CA SER A 113 -11.99 49.29 -0.81
C SER A 113 -10.70 49.05 -1.59
N ILE A 114 -9.98 47.99 -1.25
CA ILE A 114 -8.84 47.53 -2.06
C ILE A 114 -9.43 46.91 -3.32
N GLU A 115 -9.39 47.65 -4.43
CA GLU A 115 -9.59 47.09 -5.76
C GLU A 115 -8.59 45.96 -5.98
N MET A 116 -9.08 44.75 -6.21
CA MET A 116 -8.28 43.63 -6.69
C MET A 116 -7.78 44.00 -8.09
N LYS A 117 -6.49 44.36 -8.20
CA LYS A 117 -5.82 44.44 -9.50
C LYS A 117 -5.62 43.03 -10.05
N THR A 118 -6.19 42.84 -11.24
CA THR A 118 -6.09 41.69 -12.15
C THR A 118 -4.65 41.36 -12.52
#